data_AF-A0A1J3CGB8-F1
#
_entry.id   AF-A0A1J3CGB8-F1
#
_cell.length_a   1.000
_cell.length_b   1.000
_cell.length_c   1.000
_cell.angle_alpha   90.00
_cell.angle_beta   90.00
_cell.angle_gamma   90.00
#
_symmetry.space_group_name_H-M   'P 1'
#
loop_
_entity.id
_entity.type
_entity.pdbx_description
1 polymer ?
#
loop_
_entity_poly.entity_id
_entity_poly.type
_entity_poly.pdbx_seq_one_letter_code
_entity_poly.pdbx_strand_id
1 'polypeptide(L)'
;MLELRHRESCLFLCLIVFTFAVPCYSHERRFDRKTLYAGKELWKETMPLQSGSRVYRLDGLKSNSWYEVKISYPASIPAQFSLQLLRNGVMGLKLNQMRRLLNTEKLIFKTESLEEVNNKDDGLYVLVTVEPEGIVAIPNFKERSFIIYNIVCEEQLLGIAYSCWPVVVLVVLCLVVALILPRFLPSYLLIKEGARDR
;
A
#
# COMPACT_ATOMS: atom_id res chain seq x y z
N MET A 1 -7.37 -45.62 -3.00
CA MET A 1 -7.85 -44.44 -2.25
C MET A 1 -6.74 -43.42 -1.95
N LEU A 2 -5.46 -43.80 -1.87
CA LEU A 2 -4.32 -42.89 -1.63
C LEU A 2 -3.95 -41.99 -2.83
N GLU A 3 -4.12 -42.45 -4.07
CA GLU A 3 -3.75 -41.66 -5.26
C GLU A 3 -4.66 -40.46 -5.53
N LEU A 4 -5.97 -40.57 -5.24
CA LEU A 4 -6.90 -39.44 -5.38
C LEU A 4 -6.51 -38.27 -4.47
N ARG A 5 -6.04 -38.58 -3.25
CA ARG A 5 -5.69 -37.61 -2.22
C ARG A 5 -4.43 -36.80 -2.54
N HIS A 6 -3.45 -37.40 -3.24
CA HIS A 6 -2.25 -36.70 -3.69
C HIS A 6 -2.55 -35.74 -4.86
N ARG A 7 -3.49 -36.14 -5.74
CA ARG A 7 -3.88 -35.37 -6.91
C ARG A 7 -4.69 -34.12 -6.55
N GLU A 8 -5.57 -34.20 -5.56
CA GLU A 8 -6.31 -33.05 -5.03
C GLU A 8 -5.41 -32.04 -4.31
N SER A 9 -4.42 -32.52 -3.55
CA SER A 9 -3.45 -31.66 -2.84
C SER A 9 -2.55 -30.87 -3.81
N CYS A 10 -2.16 -31.48 -4.93
CA CYS A 10 -1.35 -30.82 -5.96
C CYS A 10 -2.15 -29.74 -6.72
N LEU A 11 -3.43 -29.99 -6.99
CA LEU A 11 -4.33 -29.02 -7.63
C LEU A 11 -4.57 -27.78 -6.75
N PHE A 12 -4.75 -27.96 -5.44
CA PHE A 12 -4.85 -26.85 -4.49
C PHE A 12 -3.58 -25.99 -4.46
N LEU A 13 -2.41 -26.62 -4.50
CA LEU A 13 -1.12 -25.91 -4.51
C LEU A 13 -0.90 -25.15 -5.83
N CYS A 14 -1.33 -25.70 -6.96
CA CYS A 14 -1.32 -25.00 -8.26
C CYS A 14 -2.29 -23.81 -8.32
N LEU A 15 -3.48 -23.93 -7.73
CA LEU A 15 -4.47 -22.83 -7.68
C LEU A 15 -3.99 -21.65 -6.83
N ILE A 16 -3.26 -21.92 -5.74
CA ILE A 16 -2.61 -20.90 -4.90
C ILE A 16 -1.53 -20.17 -5.70
N VAL A 17 -0.69 -20.88 -6.46
CA VAL A 17 0.36 -20.24 -7.29
C VAL A 17 -0.24 -19.37 -8.40
N PHE A 18 -1.33 -19.80 -9.02
CA PHE A 18 -2.01 -19.03 -10.08
C PHE A 18 -2.65 -17.72 -9.58
N THR A 19 -3.06 -17.65 -8.30
CA THR A 19 -3.67 -16.44 -7.73
C THR A 19 -2.64 -15.35 -7.42
N PHE A 20 -1.36 -15.68 -7.28
CA PHE A 20 -0.28 -14.71 -7.04
C PHE A 20 0.32 -14.10 -8.32
N ALA A 21 -0.03 -14.62 -9.50
CA ALA A 21 0.59 -14.27 -10.78
C ALA A 21 -0.19 -13.24 -11.61
N VAL A 22 -0.95 -12.33 -10.99
CA VAL A 22 -1.65 -11.25 -11.72
C VAL A 22 -0.86 -9.94 -11.59
N PRO A 23 -0.12 -9.50 -12.62
CA PRO A 23 0.44 -8.15 -12.64
C PRO A 23 -0.63 -7.21 -13.18
N CYS A 24 -1.18 -6.36 -12.31
CA CYS A 24 -1.99 -5.22 -12.75
C CYS A 24 -1.08 -4.16 -13.37
N TYR A 25 -0.95 -4.20 -14.70
CA TYR A 25 -0.30 -3.14 -15.48
C TYR A 25 -1.37 -2.12 -15.89
N SER A 26 -1.24 -0.88 -15.45
CA SER A 26 -1.97 0.22 -16.07
C SER A 26 -1.08 1.45 -16.19
N HIS A 27 -0.58 1.65 -17.39
CA HIS A 27 0.03 2.88 -17.86
C HIS A 27 -1.08 3.75 -18.46
N GLU A 28 -1.23 4.98 -17.98
CA GLU A 28 -1.67 6.08 -18.86
C GLU A 28 -1.28 7.43 -18.26
N ARG A 29 -0.73 8.28 -19.12
CA ARG A 29 -0.15 9.59 -18.79
C ARG A 29 -0.95 10.66 -19.54
N ARG A 30 -1.56 11.59 -18.81
CA ARG A 30 -1.83 12.97 -19.29
C ARG A 30 -1.92 13.91 -18.09
N PHE A 31 -1.28 15.07 -18.24
CA PHE A 31 -1.22 16.15 -17.26
C PHE A 31 -2.39 17.10 -17.49
N ASP A 32 -3.20 17.30 -16.46
CA ASP A 32 -3.72 18.58 -15.94
C ASP A 32 -4.60 18.22 -14.73
N ARG A 33 -4.56 18.98 -13.62
CA ARG A 33 -5.14 18.64 -12.29
C ARG A 33 -5.41 17.15 -12.05
N LYS A 34 -4.39 16.47 -11.52
CA LYS A 34 -4.42 15.01 -11.44
C LYS A 34 -5.30 14.54 -10.28
N THR A 35 -6.34 13.78 -10.59
CA THR A 35 -7.17 13.11 -9.60
C THR A 35 -6.49 11.83 -9.12
N LEU A 36 -6.39 11.66 -7.81
CA LEU A 36 -5.92 10.46 -7.15
C LEU A 36 -7.14 9.70 -6.62
N TYR A 37 -7.51 8.65 -7.36
CA TYR A 37 -8.61 7.77 -6.98
C TYR A 37 -8.18 6.80 -5.88
N ALA A 38 -9.03 6.60 -4.88
CA ALA A 38 -8.83 5.57 -3.87
C ALA A 38 -8.64 4.18 -4.50
N GLY A 39 -7.59 3.48 -4.09
CA GLY A 39 -7.19 2.16 -4.59
C GLY A 39 -6.44 2.17 -5.92
N LYS A 40 -6.20 3.34 -6.55
CA LYS A 40 -5.48 3.44 -7.82
C LYS A 40 -4.15 4.15 -7.66
N GLU A 41 -3.07 3.42 -7.94
CA GLU A 41 -1.71 3.98 -7.92
C GLU A 41 -1.41 4.79 -9.20
N LEU A 42 -0.82 5.96 -9.00
CA LEU A 42 -0.25 6.78 -10.06
C LEU A 42 1.25 6.52 -10.14
N TRP A 43 1.67 5.96 -11.27
CA TRP A 43 3.04 5.49 -11.49
C TRP A 43 3.88 6.52 -12.23
N LYS A 44 5.16 6.62 -11.85
CA LYS A 44 6.20 7.39 -12.55
C LYS A 44 5.81 8.86 -12.74
N GLU A 45 5.23 9.46 -11.72
CA GLU A 45 5.02 10.89 -11.64
C GLU A 45 6.35 11.62 -11.61
N THR A 46 6.40 12.79 -12.23
CA THR A 46 7.61 13.64 -12.26
C THR A 46 7.31 15.01 -11.68
N MET A 47 8.22 15.53 -10.86
CA MET A 47 8.14 16.89 -10.31
C MET A 47 9.54 17.51 -10.25
N PRO A 48 9.68 18.84 -10.38
CA PRO A 48 10.96 19.51 -10.18
C PRO A 48 11.51 19.19 -8.80
N LEU A 49 12.79 18.84 -8.70
CA LEU A 49 13.40 18.54 -7.40
C LEU A 49 13.56 19.80 -6.54
N GLN A 50 13.85 20.94 -7.18
CA GLN A 50 13.95 22.23 -6.51
C GLN A 50 12.58 22.87 -6.39
N SER A 51 12.08 22.96 -5.15
CA SER A 51 10.81 23.61 -4.80
C SER A 51 9.63 23.08 -5.62
N GLY A 52 9.62 21.78 -5.90
CA GLY A 52 8.53 21.13 -6.60
C GLY A 52 7.30 21.06 -5.72
N SER A 53 6.14 21.36 -6.29
CA SER A 53 4.85 21.25 -5.62
C SER A 53 3.78 20.79 -6.58
N ARG A 54 2.88 19.91 -6.11
CA ARG A 54 1.72 19.44 -6.86
C ARG A 54 0.55 19.16 -5.95
N VAL A 55 -0.64 19.54 -6.39
CA VAL A 55 -1.90 19.23 -5.71
C VAL A 55 -2.60 18.09 -6.45
N TYR A 56 -3.05 17.09 -5.69
CA TYR A 56 -3.88 15.99 -6.14
C TYR A 56 -5.27 16.11 -5.54
N ARG A 57 -6.31 16.02 -6.36
CA ARG A 57 -7.70 15.91 -5.86
C ARG A 57 -7.95 14.46 -5.46
N LEU A 58 -8.40 14.22 -4.24
CA LEU A 58 -8.79 12.89 -3.79
C LEU A 58 -10.22 12.61 -4.25
N ASP A 59 -10.44 11.43 -4.84
CA ASP A 59 -11.75 11.02 -5.35
C ASP A 59 -12.01 9.53 -5.06
N GLY A 60 -13.28 9.14 -5.05
CA GLY A 60 -13.71 7.78 -4.68
C GLY A 60 -13.57 7.47 -3.18
N LEU A 61 -13.56 8.49 -2.32
CA LEU A 61 -13.51 8.32 -0.86
C LEU A 61 -14.88 7.91 -0.31
N LYS A 62 -14.88 7.00 0.67
CA LYS A 62 -16.04 6.58 1.45
C LYS A 62 -16.13 7.38 2.75
N SER A 63 -17.35 7.69 3.17
CA SER A 63 -17.63 8.36 4.44
C SER A 63 -17.17 7.53 5.64
N ASN A 64 -16.63 8.18 6.67
CA ASN A 64 -16.21 7.53 7.93
C ASN A 64 -15.14 6.43 7.77
N SER A 65 -14.46 6.35 6.61
CA SER A 65 -13.35 5.43 6.36
C SER A 65 -12.00 6.09 6.62
N TRP A 66 -11.02 5.27 7.00
CA TRP A 66 -9.62 5.66 7.11
C TRP A 66 -8.92 5.50 5.76
N TYR A 67 -8.06 6.45 5.43
CA TYR A 67 -7.29 6.47 4.21
C TYR A 67 -5.83 6.75 4.48
N GLU A 68 -4.99 6.19 3.62
CA GLU A 68 -3.56 6.34 3.67
C GLU A 68 -3.03 6.75 2.30
N VAL A 69 -2.38 7.91 2.24
CA VAL A 69 -1.67 8.37 1.04
C VAL A 69 -0.19 8.08 1.24
N LYS A 70 0.39 7.37 0.27
CA LYS A 70 1.80 6.97 0.27
C LYS A 70 2.48 7.54 -0.95
N ILE A 71 3.69 8.06 -0.75
CA ILE A 71 4.60 8.40 -1.84
C ILE A 71 5.85 7.55 -1.69
N SER A 72 6.30 6.95 -2.79
CA SER A 72 7.59 6.26 -2.87
C SER A 72 8.45 6.84 -3.97
N TYR A 73 9.75 6.96 -3.72
CA TYR A 73 10.73 7.50 -4.67
C TYR A 73 12.08 6.76 -4.56
N PRO A 74 12.92 6.83 -5.61
CA PRO A 74 14.20 6.14 -5.63
C PRO A 74 15.16 6.63 -4.52
N ALA A 75 15.73 5.68 -3.77
CA ALA A 75 16.71 5.95 -2.72
C ALA A 75 18.00 6.65 -3.20
N SER A 76 18.29 6.56 -4.49
CA SER A 76 19.49 7.14 -5.11
C SER A 76 19.44 8.66 -5.26
N ILE A 77 18.28 9.29 -5.02
CA ILE A 77 18.09 10.73 -5.13
C ILE A 77 17.74 11.23 -3.73
N PRO A 78 18.61 12.04 -3.09
CA PRO A 78 18.33 12.51 -1.76
C PRO A 78 17.31 13.66 -1.85
N ALA A 79 16.09 13.37 -1.42
CA ALA A 79 14.95 14.26 -1.55
C ALA A 79 14.00 14.02 -0.38
N GLN A 80 13.42 15.09 0.12
CA GLN A 80 12.43 15.07 1.18
C GLN A 80 11.07 15.44 0.59
N PHE A 81 10.10 14.54 0.74
CA PHE A 81 8.71 14.81 0.37
C PHE A 81 7.91 15.24 1.59
N SER A 82 6.91 16.10 1.40
CA SER A 82 5.92 16.43 2.43
C SER A 82 4.51 16.36 1.87
N LEU A 83 3.59 15.80 2.65
CA LEU A 83 2.21 15.46 2.29
C LEU A 83 1.18 16.20 3.15
N GLN A 84 0.59 17.28 2.67
CA GLN A 84 -0.39 18.04 3.44
C GLN A 84 -1.82 17.79 2.95
N LEU A 85 -2.72 17.46 3.87
CA LEU A 85 -4.15 17.38 3.57
C LEU A 85 -4.76 18.79 3.52
N LEU A 86 -5.44 19.09 2.42
CA LEU A 86 -6.17 20.34 2.21
C LEU A 86 -7.65 20.03 2.07
N ARG A 87 -8.48 20.81 2.76
CA ARG A 87 -9.95 20.78 2.63
C ARG A 87 -10.37 22.09 2.01
N ASN A 88 -11.06 22.05 0.87
CA ASN A 88 -11.44 23.27 0.14
C ASN A 88 -10.27 24.21 -0.22
N GLY A 89 -9.07 23.66 -0.44
CA GLY A 89 -7.87 24.47 -0.72
C GLY A 89 -7.33 25.25 0.49
N VAL A 90 -7.97 25.14 1.64
CA VAL A 90 -7.48 25.67 2.93
C VAL A 90 -6.81 24.51 3.68
N MET A 91 -5.74 24.81 4.42
CA MET A 91 -5.07 23.80 5.25
C MET A 91 -6.07 23.20 6.24
N GLY A 92 -6.38 21.91 6.06
CA GLY A 92 -7.27 21.17 6.94
C GLY A 92 -6.59 20.94 8.28
N LEU A 93 -7.22 21.42 9.36
CA LEU A 93 -6.69 21.37 10.71
C LEU A 93 -6.62 19.92 11.25
N LYS A 94 -5.42 19.55 11.74
CA LYS A 94 -5.19 18.78 12.98
C LYS A 94 -5.37 17.25 13.06
N LEU A 95 -5.38 16.48 11.96
CA LEU A 95 -5.32 15.00 12.04
C LEU A 95 -4.29 14.35 11.11
N ASN A 96 -3.25 15.09 10.71
CA ASN A 96 -2.23 14.57 9.80
C ASN A 96 -1.11 13.92 10.60
N GLN A 97 -1.23 12.63 10.89
CA GLN A 97 -0.10 11.86 11.38
C GLN A 97 0.83 11.52 10.21
N MET A 98 1.71 12.46 9.88
CA MET A 98 2.84 12.20 8.99
C MET A 98 3.82 11.26 9.67
N ARG A 99 4.27 10.23 8.96
CA ARG A 99 5.38 9.39 9.37
C ARG A 99 6.27 9.12 8.17
N ARG A 100 7.58 9.36 8.34
CA ARG A 100 8.60 9.00 7.37
C ARG A 100 9.08 7.58 7.64
N LEU A 101 9.03 6.71 6.63
CA LEU A 101 9.55 5.34 6.70
C LEU A 101 10.42 5.09 5.47
N LEU A 102 11.74 5.15 5.64
CA LEU A 102 12.71 5.07 4.54
C LEU A 102 12.45 6.19 3.50
N ASN A 103 12.54 5.86 2.21
CA ASN A 103 12.20 6.75 1.09
C ASN A 103 10.70 6.67 0.75
N THR A 104 9.87 6.55 1.80
CA THR A 104 8.41 6.54 1.69
C THR A 104 7.83 7.53 2.69
N GLU A 105 7.03 8.47 2.19
CA GLU A 105 6.25 9.38 3.03
C GLU A 105 4.82 8.89 3.11
N LYS A 106 4.27 8.89 4.32
CA LYS A 106 2.93 8.39 4.61
C LYS A 106 2.11 9.46 5.33
N LEU A 107 0.91 9.72 4.81
CA LEU A 107 -0.12 10.53 5.42
C LEU A 107 -1.35 9.67 5.68
N ILE A 108 -1.76 9.55 6.94
CA ILE A 108 -3.02 8.89 7.31
C ILE A 108 -4.04 9.97 7.67
N PHE A 109 -5.26 9.84 7.17
CA PHE A 109 -6.38 10.69 7.54
C PHE A 109 -7.68 9.90 7.59
N LYS A 110 -8.66 10.43 8.32
CA LYS A 110 -10.01 9.87 8.37
C LYS A 110 -10.95 10.80 7.62
N THR A 111 -11.83 10.24 6.80
CA THR A 111 -12.91 11.00 6.18
C THR A 111 -14.04 11.13 7.20
N GLU A 112 -14.44 12.35 7.53
CA GLU A 112 -15.59 12.60 8.41
C GLU A 112 -16.91 12.25 7.71
N SER A 113 -18.02 12.19 8.44
CA SER A 113 -19.34 11.93 7.85
C SER A 113 -19.69 13.02 6.82
N LEU A 114 -20.11 12.58 5.64
CA LEU A 114 -20.53 13.41 4.49
C LEU A 114 -21.77 14.29 4.77
N GLU A 115 -22.22 14.40 6.02
CA GLU A 115 -23.40 15.16 6.43
C GLU A 115 -23.11 16.65 6.68
N GLU A 116 -21.83 17.05 6.81
CA GLU A 116 -21.43 18.46 6.73
C GLU A 116 -21.19 18.94 5.28
N VAL A 117 -21.34 18.04 4.30
CA VAL A 117 -21.11 18.28 2.86
C VAL A 117 -22.42 18.65 2.16
N ASN A 118 -23.15 19.63 2.70
CA ASN A 118 -24.25 20.25 1.98
C ASN A 118 -23.78 21.34 0.99
N ASN A 119 -22.46 21.58 0.91
CA ASN A 119 -21.85 22.43 -0.10
C ASN A 119 -21.12 21.55 -1.11
N LYS A 120 -21.65 21.50 -2.34
CA LYS A 120 -21.19 20.70 -3.49
C LYS A 120 -19.74 20.92 -3.94
N ASP A 121 -19.00 21.80 -3.26
CA ASP A 121 -17.62 22.18 -3.60
C ASP A 121 -16.57 21.66 -2.61
N ASP A 122 -16.94 20.98 -1.51
CA ASP A 122 -16.00 20.48 -0.49
C ASP A 122 -15.18 19.26 -0.92
N GLY A 123 -14.19 19.50 -1.79
CA GLY A 123 -13.21 18.52 -2.20
C GLY A 123 -12.07 18.36 -1.20
N LEU A 124 -11.65 17.11 -0.97
CA LEU A 124 -10.38 16.81 -0.31
C LEU A 124 -9.24 16.81 -1.34
N TYR A 125 -8.12 17.42 -0.95
CA TYR A 125 -6.92 17.49 -1.77
C TYR A 125 -5.69 17.11 -0.95
N VAL A 126 -4.66 16.63 -1.64
CA VAL A 126 -3.34 16.39 -1.07
C VAL A 126 -2.33 17.26 -1.78
N LEU A 127 -1.68 18.13 -1.03
CA LEU A 127 -0.53 18.89 -1.47
C LEU A 127 0.72 18.07 -1.22
N VAL A 128 1.46 17.84 -2.30
CA VAL A 128 2.75 17.17 -2.31
C VAL A 128 3.82 18.19 -2.60
N THR A 129 4.75 18.37 -1.69
CA THR A 129 5.95 19.20 -1.92
C THR A 129 7.21 18.34 -1.88
N VAL A 130 8.24 18.76 -2.61
CA VAL A 130 9.56 18.13 -2.57
C VAL A 130 10.63 19.19 -2.40
N GLU A 131 11.59 18.87 -1.54
CA GLU A 131 12.80 19.64 -1.31
C GLU A 131 14.01 18.70 -1.45
N PRO A 132 15.14 19.18 -1.99
CA PRO A 132 16.37 18.38 -2.02
C PRO A 132 16.89 18.17 -0.59
N GLU A 133 17.28 16.94 -0.27
CA GLU A 133 17.93 16.62 1.01
C GLU A 133 19.43 16.42 0.76
N GLY A 134 20.30 16.96 1.62
CA GLY A 134 21.76 16.76 1.51
C GLY A 134 22.48 17.68 0.52
N ILE A 135 23.79 17.47 0.42
CA ILE A 135 24.72 18.27 -0.39
C ILE A 135 25.42 17.32 -1.38
N VAL A 136 25.52 17.72 -2.65
CA VAL A 136 26.24 16.93 -3.66
C VAL A 136 27.72 16.85 -3.30
N ALA A 137 28.22 15.62 -3.12
CA ALA A 137 29.63 15.38 -2.76
C ALA A 137 30.62 15.83 -3.85
N ILE A 138 30.18 15.88 -5.12
CA ILE A 138 31.01 16.28 -6.26
C ILE A 138 30.82 17.79 -6.51
N PRO A 139 31.85 18.63 -6.28
CA PRO A 139 31.76 20.05 -6.57
C PRO A 139 31.55 20.26 -8.09
N ASN A 140 30.69 21.22 -8.45
CA ASN A 140 30.30 21.59 -9.82
C ASN A 140 29.44 20.57 -10.59
N PHE A 141 29.00 19.47 -9.98
CA PHE A 141 28.02 18.59 -10.61
C PHE A 141 26.61 19.15 -10.41
N LYS A 142 25.85 19.30 -11.50
CA LYS A 142 24.45 19.76 -11.41
C LYS A 142 23.60 18.66 -10.75
N GLU A 143 22.89 19.03 -9.70
CA GLU A 143 21.83 18.20 -9.12
C GLU A 143 20.80 17.80 -10.18
N ARG A 144 20.13 16.66 -9.96
CA ARG A 144 19.03 16.25 -10.84
C ARG A 144 17.92 17.30 -10.78
N SER A 145 17.45 17.74 -11.93
CA SER A 145 16.38 18.76 -12.01
C SER A 145 15.00 18.22 -11.67
N PHE A 146 14.78 16.91 -11.83
CA PHE A 146 13.49 16.26 -11.60
C PHE A 146 13.65 14.98 -10.78
N ILE A 147 12.61 14.67 -10.01
CA ILE A 147 12.45 13.41 -9.30
C ILE A 147 11.26 12.64 -9.87
N ILE A 148 11.42 11.32 -9.94
CA ILE A 148 10.36 10.38 -10.31
C ILE A 148 9.83 9.77 -9.02
N TYR A 149 8.51 9.69 -8.87
CA TYR A 149 7.86 9.08 -7.71
C TYR A 149 6.58 8.37 -8.11
N ASN A 150 6.10 7.48 -7.25
CA ASN A 150 4.76 6.93 -7.32
C ASN A 150 3.93 7.48 -6.15
N ILE A 151 2.62 7.63 -6.37
CA ILE A 151 1.68 8.05 -5.33
C ILE A 151 0.41 7.20 -5.39
N VAL A 152 -0.07 6.77 -4.23
CA VAL A 152 -1.30 5.98 -4.09
C VAL A 152 -2.10 6.48 -2.89
N CYS A 153 -3.43 6.44 -3.00
CA CYS A 153 -4.36 6.59 -1.89
C CYS A 153 -5.04 5.25 -1.66
N GLU A 154 -4.89 4.63 -0.50
CA GLU A 154 -5.51 3.35 -0.16
C GLU A 154 -6.49 3.49 1.01
N GLU A 155 -7.59 2.75 0.95
CA GLU A 155 -8.49 2.59 2.10
C GLU A 155 -7.83 1.67 3.14
N GLN A 156 -7.95 2.03 4.41
CA GLN A 156 -7.40 1.30 5.53
C GLN A 156 -8.53 0.75 6.41
N LEU A 157 -8.46 -0.54 6.72
CA LEU A 157 -9.40 -1.23 7.60
C LEU A 157 -8.62 -1.90 8.74
N LEU A 158 -8.97 -1.56 9.99
CA LEU A 158 -8.28 -2.03 11.21
C LEU A 158 -6.76 -1.78 11.20
N GLY A 159 -6.31 -0.67 10.61
CA GLY A 159 -4.89 -0.35 10.52
C GLY A 159 -4.15 -1.03 9.36
N ILE A 160 -4.82 -1.88 8.59
CA ILE A 160 -4.25 -2.63 7.46
C ILE A 160 -4.80 -2.08 6.14
N ALA A 161 -3.95 -1.94 5.12
CA ALA A 161 -4.40 -1.54 3.79
C ALA A 161 -5.38 -2.57 3.22
N TYR A 162 -6.46 -2.11 2.57
CA TYR A 162 -7.50 -2.98 2.03
C TYR A 162 -6.92 -4.01 1.03
N SER A 163 -5.92 -3.60 0.25
CA SER A 163 -5.17 -4.45 -0.69
C SER A 163 -4.51 -5.68 -0.04
N CYS A 164 -4.23 -5.64 1.27
CA CYS A 164 -3.58 -6.74 2.00
C CYS A 164 -4.54 -7.74 2.66
N TRP A 165 -5.85 -7.50 2.68
CA TRP A 165 -6.82 -8.40 3.31
C TRP A 165 -6.86 -9.83 2.77
N PRO A 166 -6.66 -10.08 1.46
CA PRO A 166 -6.55 -11.44 0.95
C PRO A 166 -5.44 -12.26 1.64
N VAL A 167 -4.32 -11.61 1.99
CA VAL A 167 -3.21 -12.24 2.71
C VAL A 167 -3.62 -12.62 4.13
N VAL A 168 -4.35 -11.73 4.82
CA VAL A 168 -4.89 -11.99 6.16
C VAL A 168 -5.81 -13.21 6.15
N VAL A 169 -6.72 -13.29 5.17
CA VAL A 169 -7.63 -14.43 5.00
C VAL A 169 -6.86 -15.73 4.76
N LEU A 170 -5.82 -15.69 3.92
CA LEU A 170 -4.97 -16.85 3.65
C LEU A 170 -4.27 -17.35 4.92
N VAL A 171 -3.71 -16.44 5.73
CA VAL A 171 -3.03 -16.80 6.99
C VAL A 171 -4.01 -17.48 7.95
N VAL A 172 -5.23 -16.94 8.10
CA VAL A 172 -6.26 -17.54 8.95
C VAL A 172 -6.63 -18.95 8.45
N LEU A 173 -6.79 -19.11 7.13
CA LEU A 173 -7.05 -20.42 6.53
C LEU A 173 -5.93 -21.43 6.85
N CYS A 174 -4.67 -21.02 6.69
CA CYS A 174 -3.52 -21.86 7.01
C CYS A 174 -3.49 -22.28 8.48
N LEU A 175 -3.82 -21.36 9.41
CA LEU A 175 -3.90 -21.67 10.84
C LEU A 175 -5.03 -22.68 11.13
N VAL A 176 -6.20 -22.52 10.51
CA VAL A 176 -7.31 -23.47 10.65
C VAL A 176 -6.91 -24.86 10.17
N VAL A 177 -6.28 -24.96 8.99
CA VAL A 177 -5.77 -26.23 8.46
C VAL A 177 -4.72 -26.83 9.40
N ALA A 178 -3.77 -26.04 9.90
CA ALA A 178 -2.73 -26.51 10.82
C ALA A 178 -3.28 -27.06 12.14
N LEU A 179 -4.40 -26.53 12.64
CA LEU A 179 -5.08 -27.03 13.84
C LEU A 179 -5.93 -28.28 13.58
N ILE A 180 -6.46 -28.42 12.36
CA ILE A 180 -7.32 -29.53 11.96
C ILE A 180 -6.49 -30.75 11.51
N LEU A 181 -5.41 -30.54 10.76
CA LEU A 181 -4.58 -31.58 10.17
C LEU A 181 -4.06 -32.63 11.19
N PRO A 182 -3.61 -32.25 12.40
CA PRO A 182 -3.21 -33.20 13.44
C PRO A 182 -4.33 -34.13 13.91
N ARG A 183 -5.60 -33.71 13.82
CA ARG A 183 -6.75 -34.55 14.22
C ARG A 183 -7.04 -35.65 13.20
N PHE A 184 -6.62 -35.46 11.96
CA PHE A 184 -6.78 -36.43 10.87
C PHE A 184 -5.51 -37.26 10.62
N LEU A 185 -4.39 -36.92 11.28
CA LEU A 185 -3.21 -37.76 11.27
C LEU A 185 -3.45 -38.97 12.17
N PRO A 186 -3.46 -40.19 11.61
CA PRO A 186 -3.67 -41.38 12.41
C PRO A 186 -2.48 -41.59 13.36
N SER A 187 -2.78 -41.93 14.61
CA SER A 187 -1.84 -42.10 15.72
C SER A 187 -0.72 -43.12 15.48
N TYR A 188 -0.77 -43.91 14.40
CA TYR A 188 0.27 -44.88 14.03
C TYR A 188 1.56 -44.25 13.46
N LEU A 189 1.55 -42.98 13.03
CA LEU A 189 2.77 -42.28 12.60
C LEU A 189 3.55 -41.63 13.76
N LEU A 190 2.94 -41.56 14.95
CA LEU A 190 3.56 -41.01 16.16
C LEU A 190 4.35 -42.05 16.98
N ILE A 191 4.29 -43.33 16.62
CA ILE A 191 4.99 -44.41 17.35
C ILE A 191 6.01 -45.07 16.41
N LYS A 192 7.28 -44.65 16.50
CA LYS A 192 8.43 -45.56 16.41
C LYS A 192 9.75 -44.89 16.82
N GLU A 193 9.91 -44.55 18.10
CA GLU A 193 11.23 -44.57 18.77
C GLU A 193 11.04 -45.02 20.22
N GLY A 194 11.09 -46.32 20.44
CA GLY A 194 10.87 -46.91 21.77
C GLY A 194 10.84 -48.44 21.71
N ALA A 195 11.78 -49.04 20.99
CA ALA A 195 11.97 -50.50 20.97
C ALA A 195 13.39 -50.87 20.49
N ARG A 196 14.40 -50.38 21.21
CA ARG A 196 15.81 -50.83 21.19
C ARG A 196 16.43 -50.18 22.43
N ASP A 197 16.60 -50.83 23.57
CA ASP A 197 17.33 -52.07 23.82
C ASP A 197 16.63 -52.97 24.86
N ARG A 198 16.69 -54.28 24.59
CA ARG A 198 16.72 -55.33 25.60
C ARG A 198 18.18 -55.68 25.84
#